data_AF-A0A511QXP9-F1
#
_entry.id   AF-A0A511QXP9-F1
#
_cell.length_a   1.000
_cell.length_b   1.000
_cell.length_c   1.000
_cell.angle_alpha   90.00
_cell.angle_beta   90.00
_cell.angle_gamma   90.00
#
_symmetry.space_group_name_H-M   'P 1'
#
loop_
_entity.id
_entity.type
_entity.pdbx_description
1 polymer ?
#
loop_
_entity_poly.entity_id
_entity_poly.type
_entity_poly.pdbx_seq_one_letter_code
_entity_poly.pdbx_strand_id
1 'polypeptide(L)'
;MIQVLLAIGVILMLYNSYVGFGLKGKAPGGIIGERLSQLNIFIALFTLGYLAVGVLTWSYPPDTVLVILSLILLFGAIFVFLVLRLVQAVLAVLEG
;
A
#
# COMPACT_ATOMS: atom_id res chain seq x y z
N MET A 1 1.94 -17.78 13.25
CA MET A 1 2.29 -16.38 13.60
C MET A 1 2.70 -15.57 12.37
N ILE A 2 3.61 -16.04 11.53
CA ILE A 2 4.08 -15.29 10.33
C ILE A 2 2.97 -15.07 9.29
N GLN A 3 2.10 -16.06 9.06
CA GLN A 3 0.94 -15.91 8.18
C GLN A 3 0.01 -14.75 8.62
N VAL A 4 -0.07 -14.47 9.92
CA VAL A 4 -0.85 -13.34 10.44
C VAL A 4 -0.19 -12.01 10.07
N LEU A 5 1.14 -11.91 10.14
CA LEU A 5 1.87 -10.71 9.71
C LEU A 5 1.68 -10.45 8.22
N LEU A 6 1.79 -11.49 7.39
CA LEU A 6 1.54 -11.39 5.95
C LEU A 6 0.10 -10.99 5.66
N ALA A 7 -0.87 -11.62 6.33
CA ALA A 7 -2.29 -11.30 6.17
C ALA A 7 -2.58 -9.84 6.54
N ILE A 8 -2.04 -9.35 7.66
CA ILE A 8 -2.18 -7.95 8.08
C ILE A 8 -1.56 -7.03 7.03
N GLY A 9 -0.34 -7.32 6.56
CA GLY A 9 0.32 -6.54 5.52
C GLY A 9 -0.49 -6.45 4.23
N VAL A 10 -1.04 -7.60 3.77
CA VAL A 10 -1.91 -7.67 2.59
C VAL A 10 -3.19 -6.86 2.79
N ILE A 11 -3.89 -7.03 3.91
CA ILE A 11 -5.13 -6.31 4.22
C ILE A 11 -4.88 -4.81 4.26
N LEU A 12 -3.80 -4.38 4.92
CA LEU A 12 -3.45 -2.97 5.04
C LEU A 12 -3.09 -2.38 3.66
N MET A 13 -2.42 -3.16 2.81
CA MET A 13 -2.09 -2.72 1.46
C MET A 13 -3.33 -2.62 0.55
N LEU A 14 -4.28 -3.55 0.66
CA LEU A 14 -5.58 -3.46 -0.02
C LEU A 14 -6.36 -2.22 0.42
N TYR A 15 -6.37 -1.93 1.72
CA TYR A 15 -6.97 -0.71 2.25
C TYR A 15 -6.30 0.55 1.68
N ASN A 16 -4.96 0.58 1.65
CA ASN A 16 -4.21 1.69 1.05
C ASN A 16 -4.55 1.87 -0.44
N SER A 17 -4.65 0.79 -1.19
CA SER A 17 -5.04 0.83 -2.59
C SER A 17 -6.42 1.45 -2.76
N TYR A 18 -7.40 1.02 -1.98
CA TYR A 18 -8.75 1.59 -1.98
C TYR A 18 -8.74 3.09 -1.66
N VAL A 19 -8.02 3.51 -0.61
CA VAL A 19 -7.89 4.93 -0.22
C VAL A 19 -7.21 5.76 -1.30
N GLY A 20 -6.14 5.25 -1.90
CA GLY A 20 -5.41 5.91 -2.98
C GLY A 20 -6.30 6.19 -4.19
N PHE A 21 -7.09 5.20 -4.62
CA PHE A 21 -8.04 5.40 -5.71
C PHE A 21 -9.13 6.42 -5.37
N GLY A 22 -9.63 6.43 -4.13
CA GLY A 22 -10.59 7.44 -3.66
C GLY A 22 -10.04 8.87 -3.70
N LEU A 23 -8.74 9.05 -3.45
CA LEU A 23 -8.10 10.37 -3.50
C LEU A 23 -8.01 10.95 -4.91
N LYS A 24 -7.92 10.09 -5.94
CA LYS A 24 -7.88 10.55 -7.33
C LYS A 24 -9.12 11.35 -7.71
N GLY A 25 -10.29 11.02 -7.14
CA GLY A 25 -11.53 11.75 -7.39
C GLY A 25 -11.59 13.16 -6.77
N LYS A 26 -10.72 13.44 -5.80
CA LYS A 26 -10.65 14.73 -5.08
C LYS A 26 -9.49 15.61 -5.55
N ALA A 27 -8.50 15.04 -6.22
CA ALA A 27 -7.32 15.79 -6.60
C ALA A 27 -7.63 16.85 -7.67
N PRO A 28 -7.14 18.09 -7.49
CA PRO A 28 -7.21 19.09 -8.54
C PRO A 28 -6.43 18.60 -9.77
N GLY A 29 -6.97 18.89 -10.95
CA GLY A 29 -6.34 18.53 -12.22
C GLY A 29 -4.93 19.12 -12.38
N GLY A 30 -4.19 18.67 -13.39
CA GLY A 30 -2.82 19.11 -13.65
C GLY A 30 -1.77 18.21 -12.98
N ILE A 31 -0.63 18.80 -12.61
CA ILE A 31 0.57 18.05 -12.16
C ILE A 31 0.26 17.19 -10.92
N ILE A 32 -0.54 17.70 -9.98
CA ILE A 32 -0.87 16.99 -8.74
C ILE A 32 -1.69 15.73 -9.03
N GLY A 33 -2.73 15.85 -9.86
CA GLY A 33 -3.52 14.69 -10.30
C GLY A 33 -2.70 13.65 -11.06
N GLU A 34 -1.75 14.08 -11.90
CA GLU A 34 -0.87 13.18 -12.63
C GLU A 34 0.10 12.41 -11.70
N ARG A 35 0.74 13.12 -10.76
CA ARG A 35 1.60 12.50 -9.74
C ARG A 35 0.82 11.55 -8.82
N LEU A 36 -0.41 11.90 -8.45
CA LEU A 36 -1.28 11.01 -7.69
C LEU A 36 -1.69 9.78 -8.49
N SER A 37 -1.92 9.92 -9.80
CA SER A 37 -2.20 8.78 -10.67
C SER A 37 -0.99 7.84 -10.76
N GLN A 38 0.23 8.37 -10.88
CA GLN A 38 1.47 7.59 -10.85
C GLN A 38 1.61 6.84 -9.51
N LEU A 39 1.38 7.55 -8.39
CA LEU A 39 1.40 6.94 -7.05
C LEU A 39 0.41 5.78 -6.94
N ASN A 40 -0.82 5.96 -7.43
CA ASN A 40 -1.85 4.91 -7.40
C ASN A 40 -1.47 3.69 -8.24
N ILE A 41 -0.79 3.87 -9.39
CA ILE A 41 -0.26 2.76 -10.18
C ILE A 41 0.76 1.97 -9.36
N PHE A 42 1.71 2.64 -8.69
CA PHE A 42 2.69 1.96 -7.84
C PHE A 42 2.04 1.25 -6.67
N ILE A 43 1.05 1.86 -6.01
CA ILE A 43 0.28 1.23 -4.92
C ILE A 43 -0.44 -0.03 -5.42
N ALA A 44 -1.03 0.01 -6.63
CA ALA A 44 -1.65 -1.16 -7.23
C ALA A 44 -0.63 -2.27 -7.52
N LEU A 45 0.55 -1.94 -8.07
CA LEU A 45 1.63 -2.89 -8.31
C LEU A 45 2.14 -3.53 -7.01
N PHE A 46 2.34 -2.74 -5.96
CA PHE A 46 2.69 -3.26 -4.64
C PHE A 46 1.59 -4.18 -4.11
N THR A 47 0.32 -3.80 -4.24
CA THR A 47 -0.81 -4.64 -3.80
C THR A 47 -0.78 -6.00 -4.50
N LEU A 48 -0.57 -6.03 -5.81
CA LEU A 48 -0.40 -7.27 -6.57
C LEU A 48 0.82 -8.08 -6.09
N GLY A 49 1.94 -7.42 -5.81
CA GLY A 49 3.12 -8.07 -5.23
C GLY A 49 2.86 -8.71 -3.87
N TYR A 50 2.08 -8.05 -3.01
CA TYR A 50 1.72 -8.57 -1.69
C TYR A 50 0.81 -9.79 -1.80
N LEU A 51 -0.18 -9.73 -2.70
CA LEU A 51 -1.05 -10.88 -2.99
C LEU A 51 -0.25 -12.05 -3.57
N ALA A 52 0.66 -11.79 -4.50
CA ALA A 52 1.52 -12.81 -5.09
C ALA A 52 2.39 -13.49 -4.01
N VAL A 53 3.05 -12.70 -3.15
CA VAL A 53 3.83 -13.27 -2.03
C VAL A 53 2.93 -14.07 -1.10
N GLY A 54 1.76 -13.54 -0.73
CA GLY A 54 0.82 -14.22 0.15
C GLY A 54 0.38 -15.58 -0.39
N VAL A 55 0.03 -15.66 -1.68
CA VAL A 55 -0.39 -16.91 -2.34
C VAL A 55 0.79 -17.89 -2.47
N LEU A 56 1.96 -17.43 -2.90
CA LEU A 56 3.12 -18.28 -3.14
C LEU A 56 3.76 -18.81 -1.86
N THR A 57 3.61 -18.10 -0.74
CA THR A 57 4.28 -18.44 0.53
C THR A 57 3.34 -18.98 1.61
N TRP A 58 2.03 -19.09 1.34
CA TRP A 58 1.02 -19.44 2.35
C TRP A 58 1.29 -20.75 3.08
N SER A 59 1.72 -21.76 2.33
CA SER A 59 2.01 -23.11 2.82
C SER A 59 3.50 -23.35 3.06
N TYR A 60 4.33 -22.30 2.91
CA TYR A 60 5.77 -22.43 3.06
C TYR A 60 6.13 -22.49 4.56
N PRO A 61 7.02 -23.42 4.97
CA PRO A 61 7.46 -23.48 6.35
C PRO A 61 8.15 -22.17 6.74
N PRO A 62 7.91 -21.67 7.95
CA PRO A 62 8.48 -20.41 8.39
C PRO A 62 10.00 -20.52 8.55
N ASP A 63 10.73 -19.72 7.79
CA ASP A 63 12.17 -19.55 7.90
C ASP A 63 12.53 -18.07 8.12
N THR A 64 13.81 -17.81 8.37
CA THR A 64 14.31 -16.44 8.62
C THR A 64 14.02 -15.50 7.45
N VAL A 65 14.08 -16.01 6.21
CA VAL A 65 13.82 -15.21 5.00
C VAL A 65 12.36 -14.78 4.94
N LEU A 66 11.42 -15.70 5.19
CA LEU A 66 10.00 -15.41 5.20
C LEU A 66 9.62 -14.44 6.32
N VAL A 67 10.27 -14.52 7.49
CA VAL A 67 10.10 -13.55 8.58
C VAL A 67 10.51 -12.15 8.13
N ILE A 68 11.71 -12.01 7.58
CA ILE A 68 12.23 -10.72 7.10
C ILE A 68 11.32 -10.17 6.00
N LEU A 69 10.92 -11.00 5.03
CA LEU A 69 10.00 -10.62 3.96
C LEU A 69 8.67 -10.13 4.53
N SER A 70 8.10 -10.84 5.49
CA SER A 70 6.83 -10.47 6.14
C SER A 70 6.91 -9.12 6.84
N LEU A 71 8.04 -8.83 7.49
CA LEU A 71 8.29 -7.54 8.13
C LEU A 71 8.44 -6.42 7.10
N ILE A 72 9.18 -6.66 6.01
CA ILE A 72 9.33 -5.70 4.91
C ILE A 72 7.96 -5.36 4.31
N LEU A 73 7.12 -6.38 4.09
CA LEU A 73 5.76 -6.17 3.59
C LEU A 73 4.90 -5.39 4.61
N LEU A 74 4.93 -5.76 5.89
CA LEU A 74 4.17 -5.02 6.89
C LEU A 74 4.59 -3.53 6.96
N PHE A 75 5.89 -3.25 7.03
CA PHE A 75 6.39 -1.88 7.10
C PHE A 75 6.19 -1.12 5.78
N GLY A 76 6.29 -1.79 4.64
CA GLY A 76 5.99 -1.20 3.34
C GLY A 76 4.53 -0.74 3.25
N ALA A 77 3.59 -1.56 3.73
CA ALA A 77 2.18 -1.17 3.78
C ALA A 77 1.95 0.01 4.74
N ILE A 78 2.58 0.02 5.91
CA ILE A 78 2.51 1.15 6.86
C ILE A 78 3.09 2.43 6.22
N PHE A 79 4.20 2.32 5.50
CA PHE A 79 4.80 3.46 4.80
C PHE A 79 3.84 4.04 3.77
N VAL A 80 3.23 3.20 2.92
CA VAL A 80 2.23 3.66 1.94
C VAL A 80 1.04 4.33 2.62
N PHE A 81 0.58 3.80 3.75
CA PHE A 81 -0.49 4.42 4.54
C PHE A 81 -0.12 5.85 4.98
N LEU A 82 1.10 6.05 5.50
CA LEU A 82 1.60 7.36 5.89
C LEU A 82 1.72 8.32 4.70
N VAL A 83 2.20 7.83 3.56
CA VAL A 83 2.29 8.63 2.32
C VAL A 83 0.90 9.09 1.88
N LEU A 84 -0.09 8.20 1.87
CA LEU A 84 -1.47 8.57 1.51
C LEU A 84 -2.06 9.60 2.48
N ARG A 85 -1.76 9.48 3.78
CA ARG A 85 -2.18 10.45 4.80
C ARG A 85 -1.52 11.81 4.59
N LEU A 86 -0.25 11.84 4.19
CA LEU A 86 0.45 13.07 3.82
C LEU A 86 -0.19 13.71 2.58
N VAL A 87 -0.46 12.92 1.55
CA VAL A 87 -1.15 13.39 0.33
C VAL A 87 -2.53 13.96 0.66
N GLN A 88 -3.31 13.29 1.52
CA GLN A 88 -4.59 13.79 2.01
C GLN A 88 -4.46 15.16 2.67
N ALA A 89 -3.48 15.32 3.55
CA ALA A 89 -3.23 16.60 4.22
C ALA A 89 -2.85 17.71 3.22
N VAL A 90 -2.00 17.40 2.24
CA VAL A 90 -1.63 18.34 1.18
C VAL A 90 -2.84 18.74 0.35
N LEU A 91 -3.69 17.78 -0.05
CA LEU A 91 -4.91 18.08 -0.82
C LEU A 91 -5.89 18.95 -0.02
N ALA A 92 -6.07 18.68 1.27
CA ALA A 92 -6.95 19.48 2.13
C ALA A 92 -6.50 20.94 2.24
N VAL A 93 -5.19 21.21 2.20
CA VAL A 93 -4.63 22.58 2.20
C VAL A 93 -4.83 23.28 0.86
N LEU A 94 -4.99 22.55 -0.24
CA LEU A 94 -5.19 23.12 -1.57
C LEU A 94 -6.67 23.37 -1.91
N GLU A 95 -7.59 22.66 -1.23
CA GLU A 95 -9.04 22.86 -1.36
C GLU A 95 -9.58 24.00 -0.48
N GLY A 96 -8.82 24.44 0.53
CA GLY A 96 -9.15 25.55 1.44
C GLY A 96 -8.39 26.83 1.12
#